data_AF-A0A4R7FEQ3-F1
#
_entry.id   AF-A0A4R7FEQ3-F1
#
_cell.length_a   1.000
_cell.length_b   1.000
_cell.length_c   1.000
_cell.angle_alpha   90.00
_cell.angle_beta   90.00
_cell.angle_gamma   90.00
#
_symmetry.space_group_name_H-M   'P 1'
#
loop_
_entity.id
_entity.type
_entity.pdbx_description
1 polymer ?
#
loop_
_entity_poly.entity_id
_entity_poly.type
_entity_poly.pdbx_seq_one_letter_code
_entity_poly.pdbx_strand_id
1 'polypeptide(L)'
;MAQKFINAGRFELLSDLAAGATTINLAAGGAALPVANVGTGQLGSGGDWFRLVLQDASGLEIVAVRSHASGSDQMTNVLRGQEGTTARAWLVGTVIANRFTAEDAARAADKAFDSLTGTPSTLSGYGINEVHGSASSVMTYDGSGRVSTVTEVIDGANKVTTLSYNGDDTVNTVTTVYRGLTRVETMTYSSGRVTGSTSTEVQA
;
A
#
# COMPACT_ATOMS: atom_id res chain seq x y z
N MET A 1 -6.32 17.11 9.00
CA MET A 1 -6.79 16.29 10.14
C MET A 1 -7.95 15.42 9.67
N ALA A 2 -8.19 14.28 10.31
CA ALA A 2 -8.85 13.13 9.68
C ALA A 2 -10.16 12.76 10.37
N GLN A 3 -11.09 12.19 9.60
CA GLN A 3 -12.24 11.46 10.14
C GLN A 3 -11.75 10.41 11.13
N LYS A 4 -12.36 10.36 12.31
CA LYS A 4 -12.01 9.41 13.37
C LYS A 4 -12.96 8.22 13.38
N PHE A 5 -12.40 7.05 13.64
CA PHE A 5 -13.13 5.80 13.84
C PHE A 5 -12.87 5.28 15.25
N ILE A 6 -13.84 4.55 15.81
CA ILE A 6 -13.69 3.76 17.04
C ILE A 6 -14.19 2.34 16.79
N ASN A 7 -13.81 1.41 17.66
CA ASN A 7 -14.25 0.02 17.56
C ASN A 7 -15.73 -0.10 17.90
N ALA A 8 -16.58 -0.20 16.87
CA ALA A 8 -17.97 -0.68 16.93
C ALA A 8 -18.87 -0.07 18.02
N GLY A 9 -18.72 1.22 18.33
CA GLY A 9 -19.54 1.89 19.33
C GLY A 9 -21.02 1.89 18.95
N ARG A 10 -21.87 1.32 19.81
CA ARG A 10 -23.33 1.25 19.69
C ARG A 10 -23.99 1.88 20.91
N PHE A 11 -24.92 2.79 20.67
CA PHE A 11 -25.57 3.60 21.68
C PHE A 11 -27.07 3.77 21.37
N GLU A 12 -27.79 4.46 22.26
CA GLU A 12 -29.21 4.76 22.10
C GLU A 12 -29.46 6.25 22.31
N LEU A 13 -30.45 6.79 21.61
CA LEU A 13 -30.90 8.17 21.82
C LEU A 13 -31.56 8.34 23.19
N LEU A 14 -31.20 9.40 23.91
CA LEU A 14 -31.84 9.79 25.18
C LEU A 14 -33.23 10.42 24.99
N SER A 15 -33.48 11.01 23.82
CA SER A 15 -34.73 11.70 23.51
C SER A 15 -35.08 11.58 22.03
N ASP A 16 -36.33 11.87 21.69
CA ASP A 16 -36.72 12.03 20.29
C ASP A 16 -35.84 13.08 19.60
N LEU A 17 -35.51 12.82 18.35
CA LEU A 17 -34.63 13.63 17.52
C LEU A 17 -35.39 14.10 16.29
N ALA A 18 -35.71 15.39 16.21
CA ALA A 18 -36.36 15.98 15.05
C ALA A 18 -35.45 15.96 13.80
N ALA A 19 -36.03 15.97 12.60
CA ALA A 19 -35.26 15.94 11.34
C ALA A 19 -34.26 17.11 11.19
N GLY A 20 -34.60 18.30 11.70
CA GLY A 20 -33.74 19.48 11.67
C GLY A 20 -32.81 19.64 12.89
N ALA A 21 -32.78 18.67 13.81
CA ALA A 21 -31.97 18.78 15.03
C ALA A 21 -30.48 18.76 14.72
N THR A 22 -29.74 19.69 15.33
CA THR A 22 -28.27 19.82 15.24
C THR A 22 -27.55 19.34 16.50
N THR A 23 -28.30 18.82 17.46
CA THR A 23 -27.79 18.25 18.72
C THR A 23 -28.36 16.85 18.88
N ILE A 24 -27.51 15.91 19.26
CA ILE A 24 -27.86 14.53 19.61
C ILE A 24 -27.44 14.30 21.06
N ASN A 25 -28.33 13.73 21.86
CA ASN A 25 -28.02 13.28 23.22
C ASN A 25 -28.13 11.77 23.26
N LEU A 26 -27.07 11.09 23.69
CA LEU A 26 -27.07 9.67 23.97
C LEU A 26 -27.61 9.40 25.37
N ALA A 27 -28.22 8.23 25.56
CA ALA A 27 -28.65 7.78 26.88
C ALA A 27 -27.44 7.56 27.82
N ALA A 28 -26.34 7.03 27.28
CA ALA A 28 -25.04 6.88 27.93
C ALA A 28 -23.96 6.48 26.90
N GLY A 29 -22.69 6.51 27.32
CA GLY A 29 -21.57 5.87 26.63
C GLY A 29 -20.80 6.78 25.68
N GLY A 30 -21.10 8.06 25.61
CA GLY A 30 -20.43 9.01 24.72
C GLY A 30 -18.93 9.16 24.99
N ALA A 31 -18.45 8.79 26.18
CA ALA A 31 -17.01 8.66 26.47
C ALA A 31 -16.24 7.70 25.55
N ALA A 32 -16.92 6.74 24.91
CA ALA A 32 -16.31 5.85 23.93
C ALA A 32 -16.11 6.49 22.55
N LEU A 33 -16.75 7.63 22.26
CA LEU A 33 -16.70 8.30 20.97
C LEU A 33 -15.50 9.25 20.84
N PRO A 34 -15.00 9.48 19.60
CA PRO A 34 -13.93 10.44 19.37
C PRO A 34 -14.30 11.86 19.80
N VAL A 35 -13.30 12.67 20.14
CA VAL A 35 -13.47 14.13 20.19
C VAL A 35 -13.67 14.67 18.77
N ALA A 36 -14.58 15.64 18.61
CA ALA A 36 -14.78 16.37 17.36
C ALA A 36 -14.69 17.88 17.60
N ASN A 37 -13.98 18.58 16.72
CA ASN A 37 -13.64 20.01 16.87
C ASN A 37 -13.58 20.80 15.54
N VAL A 38 -14.24 20.33 14.47
CA VAL A 38 -14.30 21.01 13.16
C VAL A 38 -15.07 22.34 13.21
N GLY A 39 -15.95 22.54 14.20
CA GLY A 39 -16.83 23.70 14.22
C GLY A 39 -17.71 23.75 12.97
N THR A 40 -18.01 24.93 12.43
CA THR A 40 -18.87 25.07 11.25
C THR A 40 -18.12 24.92 9.92
N GLY A 41 -16.82 24.62 9.95
CA GLY A 41 -15.99 24.43 8.76
C GLY A 41 -16.45 23.25 7.90
N GLN A 42 -15.94 23.21 6.66
CA GLN A 42 -16.17 22.09 5.75
C GLN A 42 -15.60 20.79 6.36
N LEU A 43 -16.35 19.68 6.24
CA LEU A 43 -15.85 18.37 6.65
C LEU A 43 -14.55 18.06 5.89
N GLY A 44 -13.52 17.64 6.63
CA GLY A 44 -12.18 17.40 6.09
C GLY A 44 -11.21 18.58 6.15
N SER A 45 -11.65 19.78 6.58
CA SER A 45 -10.76 20.93 6.81
C SER A 45 -10.52 21.18 8.30
N GLY A 46 -9.25 21.35 8.69
CA GLY A 46 -8.84 22.02 9.94
C GLY A 46 -9.17 21.37 11.30
N GLY A 47 -9.98 20.31 11.37
CA GLY A 47 -10.35 19.65 12.63
C GLY A 47 -10.77 18.19 12.48
N ASP A 48 -10.98 17.53 13.62
CA ASP A 48 -11.45 16.14 13.74
C ASP A 48 -12.98 16.08 13.77
N TRP A 49 -13.54 15.08 13.10
CA TRP A 49 -14.97 14.80 13.02
C TRP A 49 -15.18 13.29 12.89
N PHE A 50 -16.39 12.82 13.11
CA PHE A 50 -16.75 11.41 12.90
C PHE A 50 -18.20 11.26 12.45
N ARG A 51 -18.54 10.08 11.95
CA ARG A 51 -19.91 9.74 11.52
C ARG A 51 -20.61 8.88 12.55
N LEU A 52 -21.93 9.04 12.61
CA LEU A 52 -22.82 8.11 13.28
C LEU A 52 -23.92 7.68 12.31
N VAL A 53 -24.43 6.47 12.50
CA VAL A 53 -25.52 5.89 11.72
C VAL A 53 -26.66 5.61 12.67
N LEU A 54 -27.79 6.27 12.45
CA LEU A 54 -29.07 5.92 13.08
C LEU A 54 -29.74 4.86 12.22
N GLN A 55 -30.35 3.86 12.85
CA GLN A 55 -31.04 2.80 12.11
C GLN A 55 -32.24 2.24 12.88
N ASP A 56 -33.32 2.00 12.15
CA ASP A 56 -34.46 1.18 12.57
C ASP A 56 -34.94 0.29 11.40
N ALA A 57 -36.12 -0.31 11.53
CA ALA A 57 -36.72 -1.16 10.49
C ALA A 57 -37.07 -0.43 9.19
N SER A 58 -37.29 0.89 9.25
CA SER A 58 -37.61 1.76 8.12
C SER A 58 -36.36 2.31 7.41
N GLY A 59 -35.16 1.91 7.82
CA GLY A 59 -33.91 2.28 7.15
C GLY A 59 -32.91 2.98 8.06
N LEU A 60 -31.97 3.71 7.44
CA LEU A 60 -30.85 4.36 8.11
C LEU A 60 -30.73 5.84 7.75
N GLU A 61 -30.07 6.60 8.62
CA GLU A 61 -29.57 7.95 8.35
C GLU A 61 -28.12 8.05 8.80
N ILE A 62 -27.27 8.66 7.97
CA ILE A 62 -25.89 8.95 8.31
C ILE A 62 -25.78 10.42 8.72
N VAL A 63 -25.13 10.68 9.84
CA VAL A 63 -24.89 12.03 10.36
C VAL A 63 -23.40 12.27 10.54
N ALA A 64 -22.96 13.52 10.40
CA ALA A 64 -21.59 13.92 10.71
C ALA A 64 -21.58 14.75 12.01
N VAL A 65 -20.81 14.30 12.99
CA VAL A 65 -20.61 15.01 14.26
C VAL A 65 -19.38 15.91 14.13
N ARG A 66 -19.58 17.22 14.30
CA ARG A 66 -18.52 18.23 14.19
C ARG A 66 -18.05 18.79 15.53
N SER A 67 -18.83 18.61 16.59
CA SER A 67 -18.50 19.07 17.93
C SER A 67 -18.90 18.02 18.97
N HIS A 68 -17.90 17.50 19.66
CA HIS A 68 -18.07 16.51 20.73
C HIS A 68 -16.92 16.64 21.72
N ALA A 69 -17.23 16.96 22.98
CA ALA A 69 -16.24 17.04 24.04
C ALA A 69 -15.94 15.64 24.59
N SER A 70 -14.71 15.41 25.05
CA SER A 70 -14.31 14.14 25.66
C SER A 70 -15.24 13.80 26.84
N GLY A 71 -15.75 12.56 26.86
CA GLY A 71 -16.62 12.08 27.94
C GLY A 71 -18.07 12.54 27.89
N SER A 72 -18.45 13.41 26.94
CA SER A 72 -19.82 13.92 26.81
C SER A 72 -20.76 12.86 26.24
N ASP A 73 -22.01 12.81 26.71
CA ASP A 73 -23.08 12.08 26.02
C ASP A 73 -23.82 12.95 24.99
N GLN A 74 -23.46 14.24 24.90
CA GLN A 74 -24.04 15.19 23.95
C GLN A 74 -23.06 15.49 22.81
N MET A 75 -23.57 15.42 21.59
CA MET A 75 -22.93 15.92 20.38
C MET A 75 -23.70 17.13 19.88
N THR A 76 -22.96 18.16 19.50
CA THR A 76 -23.54 19.38 18.93
C THR A 76 -23.02 19.60 17.52
N ASN A 77 -23.63 20.57 16.83
CA ASN A 77 -23.20 20.96 15.50
C ASN A 77 -23.21 19.78 14.50
N VAL A 78 -24.21 18.92 14.65
CA VAL A 78 -24.42 17.71 13.84
C VAL A 78 -25.01 18.09 12.48
N LEU A 79 -24.42 17.56 11.42
CA LEU A 79 -24.99 17.60 10.07
C LEU A 79 -25.80 16.32 9.83
N ARG A 80 -27.04 16.49 9.40
CA ARG A 80 -28.01 15.42 9.17
C ARG A 80 -28.02 14.97 7.70
N GLY A 81 -28.53 13.77 7.41
CA GLY A 81 -28.73 13.30 6.02
C GLY A 81 -27.48 13.30 5.13
N GLN A 82 -26.37 12.74 5.63
CA GLN A 82 -25.11 12.65 4.88
C GLN A 82 -25.10 11.44 3.93
N GLU A 83 -24.16 11.43 2.98
CA GLU A 83 -23.95 10.32 2.02
C GLU A 83 -25.21 9.93 1.23
N GLY A 84 -26.03 10.92 0.87
CA GLY A 84 -27.29 10.69 0.13
C GLY A 84 -28.45 10.15 0.97
N THR A 85 -28.28 10.00 2.28
CA THR A 85 -29.38 9.66 3.19
C THR A 85 -30.26 10.90 3.46
N THR A 86 -31.53 10.68 3.84
CA THR A 86 -32.46 11.77 4.15
C THR A 86 -32.58 11.97 5.65
N ALA A 87 -32.45 13.22 6.11
CA ALA A 87 -32.68 13.57 7.51
C ALA A 87 -34.13 13.29 7.90
N ARG A 88 -34.34 12.56 8.99
CA ARG A 88 -35.70 12.22 9.49
C ARG A 88 -35.83 12.33 10.99
N ALA A 89 -37.07 12.24 11.47
CA ALA A 89 -37.35 12.14 12.90
C ALA A 89 -37.02 10.74 13.41
N TRP A 90 -36.48 10.65 14.61
CA TRP A 90 -36.15 9.39 15.30
C TRP A 90 -36.68 9.42 16.72
N LEU A 91 -37.11 8.26 17.22
CA LEU A 91 -37.65 8.14 18.57
C LEU A 91 -36.52 7.88 19.58
N VAL A 92 -36.75 8.26 20.83
CA VAL A 92 -35.94 7.83 21.98
C VAL A 92 -35.69 6.32 21.95
N GLY A 93 -34.50 5.87 22.35
CA GLY A 93 -34.10 4.47 22.30
C GLY A 93 -33.67 3.96 20.92
N THR A 94 -33.78 4.78 19.86
CA THR A 94 -33.23 4.42 18.53
C THR A 94 -31.74 4.14 18.64
N VAL A 95 -31.30 3.04 18.01
CA VAL A 95 -29.88 2.68 17.94
C VAL A 95 -29.13 3.65 17.05
N ILE A 96 -28.03 4.18 17.59
CA ILE A 96 -27.07 5.03 16.90
C ILE A 96 -25.66 4.46 17.09
N ALA A 97 -24.88 4.36 16.02
CA ALA A 97 -23.57 3.73 16.09
C ALA A 97 -22.53 4.37 15.18
N ASN A 98 -21.27 4.38 15.59
CA ASN A 98 -20.16 4.74 14.70
C ASN A 98 -19.88 3.53 13.81
N ARG A 99 -20.22 3.62 12.52
CA ARG A 99 -20.08 2.53 11.55
C ARG A 99 -19.30 2.99 10.34
N PHE A 100 -18.53 2.07 9.78
CA PHE A 100 -17.89 2.23 8.48
C PHE A 100 -18.97 2.25 7.39
N THR A 101 -18.98 3.30 6.56
CA THR A 101 -19.99 3.51 5.52
C THR A 101 -19.49 3.10 4.13
N ALA A 102 -20.38 3.13 3.13
CA ALA A 102 -20.01 2.86 1.75
C ALA A 102 -19.04 3.94 1.21
N GLU A 103 -19.20 5.20 1.61
CA GLU A 103 -18.27 6.26 1.22
C GLU A 103 -16.88 6.06 1.86
N ASP A 104 -16.83 5.57 3.10
CA ASP A 104 -15.58 5.20 3.74
C ASP A 104 -14.87 4.08 2.96
N ALA A 105 -15.62 3.07 2.51
CA ALA A 105 -15.12 1.98 1.67
C ALA A 105 -14.58 2.50 0.33
N ALA A 106 -15.32 3.37 -0.34
CA ALA A 106 -14.92 3.96 -1.61
C ALA A 106 -13.62 4.76 -1.48
N ARG A 107 -13.48 5.58 -0.42
CA ARG A 107 -12.25 6.34 -0.13
C ARG A 107 -11.05 5.45 0.21
N ALA A 108 -11.30 4.27 0.78
CA ALA A 108 -10.25 3.29 1.06
C ALA A 108 -9.83 2.52 -0.20
N ALA A 109 -10.76 2.24 -1.12
CA ALA A 109 -10.50 1.51 -2.36
C ALA A 109 -9.85 2.37 -3.46
N ASP A 110 -10.14 3.67 -3.50
CA ASP A 110 -9.61 4.61 -4.50
C ASP A 110 -8.16 5.06 -4.19
N LYS A 111 -7.27 4.10 -3.93
CA LYS A 111 -5.85 4.36 -3.76
C LYS A 111 -5.12 4.08 -5.07
N ALA A 112 -4.62 5.14 -5.70
CA ALA A 112 -3.78 5.02 -6.89
C ALA A 112 -2.49 4.25 -6.57
N PHE A 113 -1.94 3.55 -7.56
CA PHE A 113 -0.66 2.85 -7.44
C PHE A 113 0.46 3.80 -6.98
N ASP A 114 0.45 5.05 -7.45
CA ASP A 114 1.40 6.10 -7.08
C ASP A 114 1.36 6.50 -5.59
N SER A 115 0.32 6.09 -4.84
CA SER A 115 0.26 6.28 -3.39
C SER A 115 1.13 5.28 -2.61
N LEU A 116 1.67 4.26 -3.27
CA LEU A 116 2.57 3.27 -2.69
C LEU A 116 4.01 3.83 -2.65
N THR A 117 4.29 4.69 -1.67
CA THR A 117 5.59 5.38 -1.54
C THR A 117 6.62 4.60 -0.72
N GLY A 118 6.23 3.45 -0.14
CA GLY A 118 7.15 2.59 0.59
C GLY A 118 8.11 1.91 -0.37
N THR A 119 9.42 2.14 -0.22
CA THR A 119 10.44 1.37 -0.93
C THR A 119 10.49 -0.04 -0.36
N PRO A 120 10.20 -1.10 -1.13
CA PRO A 120 10.39 -2.46 -0.66
C PRO A 120 11.86 -2.67 -0.28
N SER A 121 12.13 -3.19 0.92
CA SER A 121 13.50 -3.49 1.37
C SER A 121 14.01 -4.85 0.87
N THR A 122 13.12 -5.67 0.32
CA THR A 122 13.44 -6.94 -0.33
C THR A 122 12.63 -7.05 -1.61
N LEU A 123 13.34 -7.24 -2.71
CA LEU A 123 12.75 -7.42 -4.04
C LEU A 123 12.41 -8.90 -4.33
N SER A 124 12.98 -9.81 -3.54
CA SER A 124 12.79 -11.24 -3.68
C SER A 124 11.38 -11.64 -3.27
N GLY A 125 10.60 -12.17 -4.20
CA GLY A 125 9.26 -12.72 -3.96
C GLY A 125 8.08 -11.98 -4.61
N TYR A 126 8.29 -10.77 -5.15
CA TYR A 126 7.20 -9.98 -5.76
C TYR A 126 7.08 -10.08 -7.29
N GLY A 127 7.96 -10.83 -7.97
CA GLY A 127 7.87 -11.04 -9.43
C GLY A 127 8.06 -9.76 -10.27
N ILE A 128 8.44 -8.64 -9.65
CA ILE A 128 8.90 -7.44 -10.34
C ILE A 128 10.34 -7.73 -10.75
N ASN A 129 10.50 -8.48 -11.84
CA ASN A 129 11.80 -8.62 -12.48
C ASN A 129 12.13 -7.25 -13.07
N GLU A 130 12.90 -6.45 -12.33
CA GLU A 130 13.50 -5.26 -12.86
C GLU A 130 14.29 -5.65 -14.12
N VAL A 131 13.95 -5.02 -15.25
CA VAL A 131 14.79 -5.08 -16.45
C VAL A 131 16.01 -4.21 -16.13
N HIS A 132 17.01 -4.81 -15.50
CA HIS A 132 18.27 -4.12 -15.27
C HIS A 132 19.06 -4.08 -16.58
N GLY A 133 18.84 -3.01 -17.34
CA GLY A 133 19.73 -2.66 -18.44
C GLY A 133 21.13 -2.37 -17.91
N SER A 134 22.16 -2.80 -18.64
CA SER A 134 23.55 -2.44 -18.34
C SER A 134 23.73 -0.92 -18.51
N ALA A 135 24.20 -0.23 -17.46
CA ALA A 135 24.55 1.19 -17.54
C ALA A 135 25.81 1.42 -18.39
N SER A 136 26.70 0.43 -18.47
CA SER A 136 27.84 0.39 -19.37
C SER A 136 28.28 -1.05 -19.64
N SER A 137 29.02 -1.25 -20.72
CA SER A 137 29.65 -2.53 -21.08
C SER A 137 31.04 -2.25 -21.63
N VAL A 138 32.06 -2.88 -21.05
CA VAL A 138 33.47 -2.77 -21.46
C VAL A 138 33.99 -4.14 -21.82
N MET A 139 34.59 -4.28 -23.00
CA MET A 139 35.20 -5.52 -23.48
C MET A 139 36.73 -5.40 -23.54
N THR A 140 37.43 -6.44 -23.11
CA THR A 140 38.87 -6.61 -23.31
C THR A 140 39.14 -7.81 -24.21
N TYR A 141 40.32 -7.84 -24.82
CA TYR A 141 40.73 -8.89 -25.73
C TYR A 141 42.00 -9.58 -25.22
N ASP A 142 42.15 -10.88 -25.53
CA ASP A 142 43.36 -11.65 -25.26
C ASP A 142 44.46 -11.34 -26.29
N GLY A 143 45.64 -11.97 -26.14
CA GLY A 143 46.77 -11.80 -27.06
C GLY A 143 46.50 -12.26 -28.51
N SER A 144 45.45 -13.04 -28.73
CA SER A 144 44.98 -13.49 -30.05
C SER A 144 43.84 -12.61 -30.60
N GLY A 145 43.45 -11.54 -29.89
CA GLY A 145 42.39 -10.62 -30.32
C GLY A 145 40.96 -11.13 -30.06
N ARG A 146 40.76 -12.17 -29.26
CA ARG A 146 39.44 -12.70 -28.88
C ARG A 146 38.97 -12.06 -27.59
N VAL A 147 37.66 -11.99 -27.35
CA VAL A 147 37.11 -11.38 -26.12
C VAL A 147 37.59 -12.15 -24.89
N SER A 148 38.31 -11.48 -23.98
CA SER A 148 38.77 -12.09 -22.72
C SER A 148 37.84 -11.77 -21.56
N THR A 149 37.34 -10.54 -21.47
CA THR A 149 36.45 -10.11 -20.39
C THR A 149 35.40 -9.15 -20.90
N VAL A 150 34.18 -9.30 -20.42
CA VAL A 150 33.08 -8.34 -20.57
C VAL A 150 32.67 -7.89 -19.17
N THR A 151 32.82 -6.61 -18.87
CA THR A 151 32.38 -6.01 -17.61
C THR A 151 31.18 -5.12 -17.88
N GLU A 152 30.02 -5.49 -17.33
CA GLU A 152 28.81 -4.70 -17.38
C GLU A 152 28.56 -4.06 -16.01
N VAL A 153 28.11 -2.80 -15.97
CA VAL A 153 27.63 -2.17 -14.72
C VAL A 153 26.13 -2.31 -14.65
N ILE A 154 25.64 -3.06 -13.66
CA ILE A 154 24.22 -3.34 -13.43
C ILE A 154 23.88 -2.91 -12.00
N ASP A 155 23.09 -1.84 -11.88
CA ASP A 155 22.73 -1.14 -10.63
C ASP A 155 23.93 -0.81 -9.74
N GLY A 156 24.94 -0.22 -10.36
CA GLY A 156 26.18 0.20 -9.68
C GLY A 156 27.11 -0.94 -9.29
N ALA A 157 26.76 -2.20 -9.54
CA ALA A 157 27.61 -3.35 -9.32
C ALA A 157 28.17 -3.89 -10.64
N ASN A 158 29.43 -4.32 -10.63
CA ASN A 158 30.05 -4.94 -11.80
C ASN A 158 29.58 -6.38 -11.94
N LYS A 159 29.02 -6.71 -13.09
CA LYS A 159 28.88 -8.07 -13.62
C LYS A 159 30.06 -8.34 -14.53
N VAL A 160 30.97 -9.20 -14.10
CA VAL A 160 32.19 -9.53 -14.85
C VAL A 160 32.02 -10.90 -15.49
N THR A 161 32.12 -10.99 -16.81
CA THR A 161 32.10 -12.23 -17.56
C THR A 161 33.46 -12.45 -18.21
N THR A 162 34.16 -13.50 -17.80
CA THR A 162 35.48 -13.87 -18.33
C THR A 162 35.37 -15.09 -19.20
N LEU A 163 35.97 -15.05 -20.39
CA LEU A 163 36.02 -16.17 -21.32
C LEU A 163 37.44 -16.75 -21.34
N SER A 164 37.52 -18.08 -21.29
CA SER A 164 38.74 -18.82 -21.63
C SER A 164 38.50 -19.64 -22.89
N TYR A 165 39.58 -20.03 -23.55
CA TYR A 165 39.52 -20.72 -24.83
C TYR A 165 40.36 -22.01 -24.81
N ASN A 166 39.92 -22.99 -25.57
CA ASN A 166 40.66 -24.20 -25.88
C ASN A 166 41.79 -23.90 -26.89
N GLY A 167 42.68 -24.86 -27.11
CA GLY A 167 43.76 -24.74 -28.10
C GLY A 167 43.29 -24.68 -29.56
N ASP A 168 42.03 -25.00 -29.84
CA ASP A 168 41.38 -24.91 -31.16
C ASP A 168 40.53 -23.64 -31.33
N ASP A 169 40.74 -22.66 -30.45
CA ASP A 169 40.05 -21.37 -30.39
C ASP A 169 38.55 -21.40 -30.03
N THR A 170 37.99 -22.58 -29.70
CA THR A 170 36.64 -22.67 -29.14
C THR A 170 36.61 -22.18 -27.68
N VAL A 171 35.48 -21.66 -27.20
CA VAL A 171 35.34 -21.19 -25.81
C VAL A 171 35.41 -22.40 -24.87
N ASN A 172 36.30 -22.39 -23.89
CA ASN A 172 36.40 -23.44 -22.89
C ASN A 172 35.46 -23.16 -21.71
N THR A 173 35.66 -22.01 -21.05
CA THR A 173 34.82 -21.58 -19.91
C THR A 173 34.29 -20.17 -20.07
N VAL A 174 33.09 -19.95 -19.55
CA VAL A 174 32.49 -18.64 -19.31
C VAL A 174 32.26 -18.52 -17.82
N THR A 175 32.96 -17.59 -17.18
CA THR A 175 32.81 -17.32 -15.74
C THR A 175 32.13 -15.97 -15.55
N THR A 176 30.93 -15.95 -14.95
CA THR A 176 30.22 -14.72 -14.59
C THR A 176 30.26 -14.52 -13.09
N VAL A 177 30.75 -13.36 -12.65
CA VAL A 177 30.71 -12.91 -11.26
C VAL A 177 29.79 -11.70 -11.15
N TYR A 178 28.75 -11.79 -10.34
CA TYR A 178 27.84 -10.68 -10.05
C TYR A 178 27.30 -10.76 -8.64
N ARG A 179 27.48 -9.69 -7.84
CA ARG A 179 26.97 -9.58 -6.46
C ARG A 179 27.25 -10.81 -5.58
N GLY A 180 28.47 -11.34 -5.65
CA GLY A 180 28.91 -12.48 -4.84
C GLY A 180 28.47 -13.86 -5.38
N LEU A 181 27.67 -13.90 -6.46
CA LEU A 181 27.41 -15.12 -7.22
C LEU A 181 28.50 -15.31 -8.26
N THR A 182 29.11 -16.49 -8.27
CA THR A 182 30.03 -16.93 -9.33
C THR A 182 29.40 -18.11 -10.07
N ARG A 183 29.10 -17.91 -11.35
CA ARG A 183 28.67 -18.97 -12.26
C ARG A 183 29.82 -19.33 -13.19
N VAL A 184 30.22 -20.60 -13.24
CA VAL A 184 31.19 -21.11 -14.21
C VAL A 184 30.47 -22.09 -15.13
N GLU A 185 30.41 -21.75 -16.41
CA GLU A 185 29.91 -22.62 -17.47
C GLU A 185 31.08 -23.15 -18.30
N THR A 186 31.19 -24.47 -18.41
CA THR A 186 32.20 -25.15 -19.24
C THR A 186 31.53 -25.74 -20.46
N MET A 187 32.08 -25.46 -21.64
CA MET A 187 31.55 -25.89 -22.92
C MET A 187 32.25 -27.15 -23.43
N THR A 188 31.51 -28.05 -24.04
CA THR A 188 32.03 -29.27 -24.68
C THR A 188 31.71 -29.26 -26.17
N TYR A 189 32.61 -29.82 -26.99
CA TYR A 189 32.54 -29.71 -28.44
C TYR A 189 32.71 -31.06 -29.14
N SER A 190 32.09 -31.16 -30.32
CA SER A 190 32.39 -32.17 -31.33
C SER A 190 32.44 -31.49 -32.70
N SER A 191 33.53 -31.71 -33.44
CA SER A 191 33.77 -31.08 -34.75
C SER A 191 33.58 -29.55 -34.76
N GLY A 192 34.08 -28.87 -33.72
CA GLY A 192 33.99 -27.40 -33.58
C GLY A 192 32.59 -26.88 -33.20
N ARG A 193 31.62 -27.75 -32.94
CA ARG A 193 30.25 -27.37 -32.53
C ARG A 193 30.02 -27.71 -31.07
N VAL A 194 29.38 -26.81 -30.34
CA VAL A 194 28.97 -27.07 -28.96
C VAL A 194 28.03 -28.28 -28.93
N THR A 195 28.36 -29.28 -28.13
CA THR A 195 27.54 -30.48 -27.90
C THR A 195 26.93 -30.54 -26.51
N GLY A 196 27.39 -29.69 -25.59
CA GLY A 196 26.83 -29.56 -24.26
C GLY A 196 27.58 -28.54 -23.44
N SER A 197 26.97 -28.14 -22.33
CA SER A 197 27.60 -27.32 -21.32
C SER A 197 27.26 -27.83 -19.91
N THR A 198 28.15 -27.58 -18.97
CA THR A 198 27.92 -27.81 -17.54
C THR A 198 28.11 -26.50 -16.80
N SER A 199 27.16 -26.14 -15.95
CA SER A 199 27.23 -24.92 -15.14
C SER A 199 27.31 -25.25 -13.66
N THR A 200 28.16 -24.53 -12.94
CA THR A 200 28.22 -24.53 -11.47
C THR A 200 27.98 -23.11 -10.98
N GLU A 201 27.20 -22.96 -9.91
CA GLU A 201 26.93 -21.69 -9.26
C GLU A 201 27.32 -21.78 -7.79
N VAL A 202 28.13 -20.84 -7.33
CA VAL A 202 28.54 -20.72 -5.94
C VAL A 202 28.25 -19.30 -5.48
N GLN A 203 27.58 -19.19 -4.34
CA GLN A 203 27.36 -17.93 -3.65
C GLN A 203 28.39 -17.80 -2.51
N ALA A 204 29.12 -16.68 -2.50
CA ALA A 204 30.03 -16.33 -1.42
C ALA A 204 29.29 -15.92 -0.14
#